data_AF-A0A2D0K7X4-F1
#
_entry.id   AF-A0A2D0K7X4-F1
#
_cell.length_a   1.000
_cell.length_b   1.000
_cell.length_c   1.000
_cell.angle_alpha   90.00
_cell.angle_beta   90.00
_cell.angle_gamma   90.00
#
_symmetry.space_group_name_H-M   'P 1'
#
loop_
_entity.id
_entity.type
_entity.pdbx_description
1 polymer ?
#
loop_
_entity_poly.entity_id
_entity_poly.type
_entity_poly.pdbx_seq_one_letter_code
_entity_poly.pdbx_strand_id
1 'polypeptide(L)'
;MSCFVINNKTASSIVTALIELNYIHNTEAQCFLNMVMDLNDRAYYSGYKNEDEIIFTKYNFIKQNTNVSQHDEHLAIMQMIVNIACYFYQVCGFDGYQETLVYKTLKIAQDEMLNHFKEWLIENHYYTREEVKNKMYYELPFSSKMQWELS
;
A
#
# COMPACT_ATOMS: atom_id res chain seq x y z
N MET A 1 21.46 2.59 -5.13
CA MET A 1 20.08 2.55 -4.60
C MET A 1 19.89 1.18 -3.97
N SER A 2 19.75 1.09 -2.65
CA SER A 2 19.31 -0.16 -2.03
C SER A 2 17.84 -0.36 -2.40
N CYS A 3 17.56 -1.41 -3.16
CA CYS A 3 16.21 -1.80 -3.52
C CYS A 3 15.58 -2.45 -2.28
N PHE A 4 14.52 -1.86 -1.72
CA PHE A 4 13.95 -2.31 -0.44
C PHE A 4 12.85 -3.33 -0.70
N VAL A 5 13.09 -4.59 -0.33
CA VAL A 5 12.11 -5.67 -0.49
C VAL A 5 11.00 -5.49 0.55
N ILE A 6 9.74 -5.46 0.09
CA ILE A 6 8.58 -5.37 0.97
C ILE A 6 8.49 -6.65 1.79
N ASN A 7 8.42 -6.52 3.12
CA ASN A 7 8.33 -7.69 3.99
C ASN A 7 6.91 -8.27 3.98
N ASN A 8 6.78 -9.54 4.40
CA ASN A 8 5.49 -10.24 4.43
C ASN A 8 4.43 -9.53 5.29
N LYS A 9 4.86 -8.88 6.38
CA LYS A 9 3.96 -8.22 7.33
C LYS A 9 3.31 -6.99 6.71
N THR A 10 4.08 -6.15 6.03
CA THR A 10 3.58 -4.97 5.32
C THR A 10 2.70 -5.38 4.15
N ALA A 11 3.12 -6.37 3.34
CA ALA A 11 2.30 -6.88 2.25
C ALA A 11 0.98 -7.48 2.76
N SER A 12 1.03 -8.27 3.83
CA SER A 12 -0.16 -8.81 4.49
C SER A 12 -1.03 -7.71 5.12
N SER A 13 -0.45 -6.61 5.60
CA SER A 13 -1.20 -5.45 6.10
C SER A 13 -1.97 -4.78 4.96
N ILE A 14 -1.33 -4.55 3.81
CA ILE A 14 -1.98 -4.00 2.62
C ILE A 14 -3.15 -4.91 2.19
N VAL A 15 -2.92 -6.22 2.07
CA VAL A 15 -3.97 -7.18 1.72
C VAL A 15 -5.08 -7.20 2.76
N THR A 16 -4.75 -7.09 4.06
CA THR A 16 -5.76 -7.03 5.11
C THR A 16 -6.63 -5.79 5.00
N ALA A 17 -6.04 -4.62 4.73
CA ALA A 17 -6.80 -3.38 4.52
C ALA A 17 -7.74 -3.49 3.30
N LEU A 18 -7.31 -4.14 2.23
CA LEU A 18 -8.19 -4.39 1.07
C LEU A 18 -9.40 -5.27 1.43
N ILE A 19 -9.24 -6.23 2.34
CA ILE A 19 -10.35 -7.05 2.85
C ILE A 19 -11.27 -6.21 3.73
N GLU A 20 -10.71 -5.44 4.67
CA GLU A 20 -11.49 -4.59 5.60
C GLU A 20 -12.31 -3.53 4.86
N LEU A 21 -11.77 -2.99 3.77
CA LEU A 21 -12.44 -2.02 2.90
C LEU A 21 -13.28 -2.67 1.78
N ASN A 22 -13.40 -4.00 1.77
CA ASN A 22 -14.19 -4.78 0.80
C ASN A 22 -13.76 -4.67 -0.68
N TYR A 23 -12.50 -4.36 -0.98
CA TYR A 23 -11.97 -4.43 -2.35
C TYR A 23 -11.72 -5.86 -2.81
N ILE A 24 -11.43 -6.77 -1.88
CA ILE A 24 -11.22 -8.20 -2.13
C ILE A 24 -11.87 -9.02 -1.03
N HIS A 25 -12.24 -10.27 -1.33
CA HIS A 25 -12.75 -11.21 -0.35
C HIS A 25 -11.61 -11.92 0.39
N ASN A 26 -11.86 -12.39 1.62
CA ASN A 26 -10.84 -13.09 2.42
C ASN A 26 -10.31 -14.38 1.73
N THR A 27 -11.11 -15.02 0.87
CA THR A 27 -10.66 -16.19 0.09
C THR A 27 -9.65 -15.83 -1.00
N GLU A 28 -9.59 -14.56 -1.40
CA GLU A 28 -8.69 -14.05 -2.44
C GLU A 28 -7.36 -13.55 -1.85
N ALA A 29 -7.29 -13.40 -0.53
CA ALA A 29 -6.18 -12.77 0.18
C ALA A 29 -4.80 -13.38 -0.15
N GLN A 30 -4.68 -14.71 -0.11
CA GLN A 30 -3.42 -15.39 -0.41
C GLN A 30 -3.03 -15.22 -1.89
N CYS A 31 -3.98 -15.30 -2.82
CA CYS A 31 -3.72 -15.10 -4.24
C CYS A 31 -3.29 -13.65 -4.51
N PHE A 32 -3.94 -12.68 -3.86
CA PHE A 32 -3.59 -11.28 -3.99
C PHE A 32 -2.21 -10.99 -3.40
N LEU A 33 -1.88 -11.57 -2.24
CA LEU A 33 -0.54 -11.48 -1.66
C LEU A 33 0.52 -12.03 -2.62
N ASN A 34 0.28 -13.20 -3.22
CA ASN A 34 1.21 -13.77 -4.19
C ASN A 34 1.45 -12.80 -5.36
N MET A 35 0.40 -12.19 -5.92
CA MET A 35 0.55 -11.19 -7.00
C MET A 35 1.34 -9.95 -6.55
N VAL A 36 1.07 -9.45 -5.34
CA VAL A 36 1.79 -8.30 -4.74
C VAL A 36 3.28 -8.60 -4.64
N MET A 37 3.63 -9.79 -4.13
CA MET A 37 5.02 -10.22 -3.91
C MET A 37 5.72 -10.57 -5.22
N ASP A 38 5.05 -11.23 -6.17
CA ASP A 38 5.61 -11.53 -7.49
C ASP A 38 6.04 -10.26 -8.23
N LEU A 39 5.24 -9.20 -8.16
CA LEU A 39 5.58 -7.89 -8.75
C LEU A 39 6.74 -7.22 -8.02
N ASN A 40 6.77 -7.31 -6.69
CA ASN A 40 7.88 -6.80 -5.89
C ASN A 40 9.20 -7.51 -6.21
N ASP A 41 9.16 -8.84 -6.33
CA ASP A 41 10.32 -9.66 -6.68
C ASP A 41 10.78 -9.37 -8.10
N ARG A 42 9.85 -9.30 -9.07
CA ARG A 42 10.17 -8.90 -10.46
C ARG A 42 10.82 -7.52 -10.53
N ALA A 43 10.32 -6.55 -9.77
CA ALA A 43 10.91 -5.21 -9.73
C ALA A 43 12.32 -5.24 -9.13
N TYR A 44 12.54 -5.99 -8.05
CA TYR A 44 13.86 -6.18 -7.44
C TYR A 44 14.85 -6.87 -8.39
N TYR A 45 14.41 -7.92 -9.08
CA TYR A 45 15.25 -8.73 -9.96
C TYR A 45 15.38 -8.18 -11.39
N SER A 46 14.61 -7.17 -11.77
CA SER A 46 14.64 -6.55 -13.12
C SER A 46 16.03 -6.06 -13.57
N GLY A 47 16.97 -5.86 -12.63
CA GLY A 47 18.36 -5.50 -12.90
C GLY A 47 19.37 -6.67 -12.93
N TYR A 48 18.94 -7.91 -12.63
CA TYR A 48 19.81 -9.08 -12.53
C TYR A 48 19.76 -9.90 -13.83
N LYS A 49 20.93 -10.28 -14.36
CA LYS A 49 21.08 -10.94 -15.68
C LYS A 49 20.72 -12.44 -15.68
N ASN A 50 20.56 -13.06 -14.52
CA ASN A 50 20.34 -14.50 -14.38
C ASN A 50 18.97 -14.75 -13.74
N GLU A 51 17.96 -15.00 -14.57
CA GLU A 51 16.60 -15.33 -14.12
C GLU A 51 16.53 -16.71 -13.44
N ASP A 52 17.46 -17.61 -13.75
CA ASP A 52 17.48 -19.00 -13.27
C ASP A 52 17.84 -19.15 -11.78
N GLU A 53 18.32 -18.10 -11.11
CA GLU A 53 18.67 -18.08 -9.68
C GLU A 53 17.67 -17.28 -8.82
N ILE A 54 16.55 -16.85 -9.41
CA ILE A 54 15.53 -16.09 -8.67
C ILE A 54 14.80 -17.02 -7.69
N ILE A 55 15.19 -16.94 -6.42
CA ILE A 55 14.47 -17.61 -5.33
C ILE A 55 13.25 -16.76 -4.99
N PHE A 56 12.10 -17.14 -5.55
CA PHE A 56 10.81 -16.61 -5.11
C PHE A 56 10.56 -17.04 -3.66
N THR A 57 10.55 -16.08 -2.76
CA THR A 57 10.28 -16.36 -1.35
C THR A 57 8.80 -16.73 -1.23
N LYS A 58 8.49 -17.84 -0.56
CA LYS A 58 7.10 -18.21 -0.28
C LYS A 58 6.57 -17.36 0.86
N TYR A 59 5.52 -16.58 0.57
CA TYR A 59 4.84 -15.74 1.53
C TYR A 59 3.50 -16.36 1.92
N ASN A 60 3.23 -16.45 3.22
CA ASN A 60 1.95 -16.90 3.75
C ASN A 60 1.19 -15.68 4.24
N PHE A 61 -0.06 -15.53 3.78
CA PHE A 61 -0.94 -14.49 4.26
C PHE A 61 -1.26 -14.73 5.73
N ILE A 62 -0.96 -13.72 6.54
CA ILE A 62 -1.36 -13.66 7.93
C ILE A 62 -2.16 -12.38 8.08
N LYS A 63 -3.44 -12.49 8.42
CA LYS A 63 -4.29 -11.31 8.65
C LYS A 63 -3.65 -10.43 9.72
N GLN A 64 -3.47 -9.15 9.40
CA GLN A 64 -2.87 -8.17 10.31
C GLN A 64 -3.97 -7.39 11.04
N ASN A 65 -3.60 -6.62 12.07
CA ASN A 65 -4.53 -5.66 12.65
C ASN A 65 -4.23 -4.28 12.06
N THR A 66 -5.01 -3.87 11.06
CA THR A 66 -4.80 -2.61 10.35
C THR A 66 -5.55 -1.44 10.94
N ASN A 67 -6.64 -1.66 11.67
CA ASN A 67 -7.51 -0.62 12.23
C ASN A 67 -8.04 0.39 11.20
N VAL A 68 -8.03 0.07 9.89
CA VAL A 68 -8.43 1.01 8.82
C VAL A 68 -9.94 1.13 8.66
N SER A 69 -10.70 0.33 9.40
CA SER A 69 -12.18 0.32 9.42
C SER A 69 -12.73 0.52 10.85
N GLN A 70 -11.96 1.15 11.74
CA GLN A 70 -12.29 1.32 13.16
C GLN A 70 -12.61 2.78 13.52
N HIS A 71 -13.23 3.00 14.68
CA HIS A 71 -13.42 4.35 15.20
C HIS A 71 -12.04 4.99 15.50
N ASP A 72 -11.77 6.18 14.96
CA ASP A 72 -10.46 6.86 14.93
C ASP A 72 -9.40 6.29 13.96
N GLU A 73 -9.84 5.71 12.83
CA GLU A 73 -9.01 5.13 11.77
C GLU A 73 -8.05 6.09 11.03
N HIS A 74 -8.16 7.41 11.18
CA HIS A 74 -7.42 8.39 10.37
C HIS A 74 -5.88 8.18 10.36
N LEU A 75 -5.26 7.82 11.49
CA LEU A 75 -3.82 7.49 11.52
C LEU A 75 -3.51 6.17 10.81
N ALA A 76 -4.37 5.17 10.96
CA ALA A 76 -4.25 3.88 10.28
C ALA A 76 -4.42 4.03 8.76
N ILE A 77 -5.38 4.85 8.33
CA ILE A 77 -5.60 5.22 6.94
C ILE A 77 -4.35 5.91 6.37
N MET A 78 -3.80 6.90 7.07
CA MET A 78 -2.58 7.59 6.62
C MET A 78 -1.39 6.62 6.53
N GLN A 79 -1.22 5.72 7.51
CA GLN A 79 -0.20 4.68 7.47
C GLN A 79 -0.37 3.75 6.26
N MET A 80 -1.61 3.36 5.94
CA MET A 80 -1.91 2.49 4.81
C MET A 80 -1.65 3.17 3.46
N ILE A 81 -2.03 4.45 3.33
CA ILE A 81 -1.72 5.27 2.14
C ILE A 81 -0.22 5.30 1.89
N VAL A 82 0.58 5.51 2.94
CA VAL A 82 2.05 5.53 2.88
C VAL A 82 2.60 4.16 2.49
N ASN A 83 2.10 3.07 3.09
CA ASN A 83 2.52 1.71 2.74
C ASN A 83 2.27 1.39 1.25
N ILE A 84 1.10 1.76 0.72
CA ILE A 84 0.79 1.58 -0.71
C ILE A 84 1.69 2.47 -1.58
N ALA A 85 1.96 3.71 -1.15
CA ALA A 85 2.81 4.62 -1.93
C ALA A 85 4.24 4.10 -2.05
N CYS A 86 4.84 3.59 -0.97
CA CYS A 86 6.18 3.02 -1.08
C CYS A 86 6.16 1.65 -1.78
N TYR A 87 5.06 0.88 -1.72
CA TYR A 87 4.89 -0.28 -2.61
C TYR A 87 4.99 0.15 -4.08
N PHE A 88 4.27 1.20 -4.50
CA PHE A 88 4.36 1.72 -5.86
C PHE A 88 5.74 2.22 -6.24
N TYR A 89 6.44 2.88 -5.32
CA TYR A 89 7.83 3.29 -5.54
C TYR A 89 8.76 2.09 -5.76
N GLN A 90 8.53 0.98 -5.05
CA GLN A 90 9.34 -0.21 -5.21
C GLN A 90 9.09 -0.91 -6.55
N VAL A 91 7.83 -1.00 -6.99
CA VAL A 91 7.49 -1.69 -8.24
C VAL A 91 7.63 -0.82 -9.50
N CYS A 92 7.87 0.49 -9.37
CA CYS A 92 7.91 1.39 -10.53
C CYS A 92 9.09 1.14 -11.48
N GLY A 93 10.08 0.35 -11.07
CA GLY A 93 11.18 -0.10 -11.93
C GLY A 93 10.82 -1.20 -12.92
N PHE A 94 9.63 -1.82 -12.77
CA PHE A 94 9.15 -2.86 -13.68
C PHE A 94 8.23 -2.26 -14.75
N ASP A 95 8.60 -2.38 -16.03
CA ASP A 95 7.79 -1.91 -17.15
C ASP A 95 6.41 -2.60 -17.15
N GLY A 96 5.35 -1.81 -17.30
CA GLY A 96 3.96 -2.31 -17.30
C GLY A 96 3.36 -2.53 -15.91
N TYR A 97 4.05 -2.19 -14.80
CA TYR A 97 3.51 -2.37 -13.45
C TYR A 97 2.15 -1.68 -13.25
N GLN A 98 1.92 -0.53 -13.90
CA GLN A 98 0.66 0.23 -13.82
C GLN A 98 -0.54 -0.48 -14.46
N GLU A 99 -0.28 -1.43 -15.36
CA GLU A 99 -1.33 -2.18 -16.05
C GLU A 99 -1.84 -3.37 -15.24
N THR A 100 -1.10 -3.75 -14.18
CA THR A 100 -1.40 -4.91 -13.34
C THR A 100 -2.67 -4.72 -12.53
N LEU A 101 -3.35 -5.84 -12.23
CA LEU A 101 -4.51 -5.84 -11.33
C LEU A 101 -4.15 -5.27 -9.97
N VAL A 102 -2.98 -5.66 -9.43
CA VAL A 102 -2.49 -5.17 -8.14
C VAL A 102 -2.38 -3.66 -8.12
N TYR A 103 -1.72 -3.05 -9.11
CA TYR A 103 -1.59 -1.59 -9.15
C TYR A 103 -2.95 -0.90 -9.22
N LYS A 104 -3.83 -1.35 -10.12
CA LYS A 104 -5.17 -0.76 -10.30
C LYS A 104 -6.00 -0.83 -9.02
N THR A 105 -6.05 -1.99 -8.37
CA THR A 105 -6.80 -2.16 -7.11
C THR A 105 -6.21 -1.32 -5.99
N LEU A 106 -4.88 -1.35 -5.80
CA LEU A 106 -4.22 -0.55 -4.77
C LEU A 106 -4.37 0.95 -5.01
N LYS A 107 -4.39 1.38 -6.27
CA LYS A 107 -4.50 2.81 -6.62
C LYS A 107 -5.89 3.33 -6.29
N ILE A 108 -6.93 2.59 -6.65
CA ILE A 108 -8.31 2.91 -6.28
C ILE A 108 -8.44 2.99 -4.75
N ALA A 109 -7.95 1.98 -4.04
CA ALA A 109 -7.99 1.95 -2.57
C ALA A 109 -7.24 3.13 -1.94
N GLN A 110 -6.04 3.45 -2.42
CA GLN A 110 -5.26 4.58 -1.95
C GLN A 110 -5.97 5.92 -2.18
N ASP A 111 -6.57 6.12 -3.35
CA ASP A 111 -7.24 7.36 -3.70
C ASP A 111 -8.53 7.55 -2.87
N GLU A 112 -9.30 6.49 -2.66
CA GLU A 112 -10.49 6.52 -1.79
C GLU A 112 -10.12 6.79 -0.32
N MET A 113 -9.09 6.10 0.20
CA MET A 113 -8.55 6.37 1.54
C MET A 113 -8.06 7.81 1.69
N LEU A 114 -7.35 8.34 0.69
CA LEU A 114 -6.87 9.72 0.71
C LEU A 114 -8.02 10.73 0.72
N ASN A 115 -9.06 10.50 -0.08
CA ASN A 115 -10.25 11.35 -0.08
C ASN A 115 -10.97 11.29 1.26
N HIS A 116 -11.15 10.11 1.84
CA HIS A 116 -11.74 9.95 3.16
C HIS A 116 -10.95 10.72 4.23
N PHE A 117 -9.62 10.59 4.23
CA PHE A 117 -8.76 11.32 5.16
C PHE A 117 -8.85 12.84 4.99
N LYS A 118 -8.95 13.33 3.75
CA LYS A 118 -9.15 14.76 3.46
C LYS A 118 -10.48 15.28 4.00
N GLU A 119 -11.56 14.51 3.85
CA GLU A 119 -12.87 14.89 4.43
C GLU A 119 -12.81 14.94 5.96
N TRP A 120 -12.17 13.95 6.61
CA TRP A 120 -11.96 13.97 8.06
C TRP A 120 -11.21 15.24 8.53
N LEU A 121 -10.17 15.67 7.81
CA LEU A 121 -9.45 16.92 8.11
C LEU A 121 -10.35 18.16 8.04
N ILE A 122 -11.29 18.18 7.08
CA ILE A 122 -12.25 19.28 6.89
C ILE A 122 -13.27 19.28 8.03
N GLU A 123 -13.85 18.12 8.35
CA GLU A 123 -14.86 17.95 9.41
C GLU A 123 -14.32 18.32 10.79
N ASN A 124 -13.04 18.07 11.05
CA ASN A 124 -12.38 18.42 12.30
C ASN A 124 -11.75 19.83 12.31
N HIS A 125 -12.04 20.67 11.31
CA HIS A 125 -11.58 22.05 11.20
C HIS A 125 -10.05 22.24 11.16
N TYR A 126 -9.30 21.21 10.73
CA TYR A 126 -7.86 21.34 10.52
C TYR A 126 -7.53 22.07 9.21
N TYR A 127 -8.38 21.91 8.19
CA TYR A 127 -8.23 22.55 6.87
C TYR A 127 -9.58 22.88 6.26
N THR A 128 -9.58 23.78 5.29
CA THR A 128 -10.70 24.01 4.36
C THR A 128 -10.62 23.08 3.14
N ARG A 129 -11.76 22.89 2.46
CA ARG A 129 -11.85 22.07 1.23
C ARG A 129 -10.85 22.52 0.15
N GLU A 130 -10.69 23.84 -0.04
CA GLU A 130 -9.76 24.39 -1.03
C GLU A 130 -8.29 24.11 -0.69
N GLU A 131 -7.94 24.09 0.60
CA GLU A 131 -6.56 23.83 1.03
C GLU A 131 -6.13 22.38 0.83
N VAL A 132 -7.04 21.40 0.87
CA VAL A 132 -6.71 19.97 0.75
C VAL A 132 -6.96 19.38 -0.63
N LYS A 133 -7.76 20.05 -1.48
CA LYS A 133 -8.21 19.54 -2.78
C LYS A 133 -7.08 18.92 -3.60
N ASN A 134 -6.01 19.69 -3.83
CA ASN A 134 -4.88 19.29 -4.68
C ASN A 134 -3.69 18.71 -3.91
N LYS A 135 -3.78 18.59 -2.57
CA LYS A 135 -2.67 18.07 -1.77
C LYS A 135 -2.52 16.57 -1.96
N MET A 136 -1.28 16.14 -2.16
CA MET A 136 -0.86 14.75 -2.09
C MET A 136 -0.76 14.29 -0.64
N TYR A 137 -0.77 12.98 -0.41
CA TYR A 137 -0.74 12.42 0.95
C TYR A 137 0.47 12.89 1.78
N TYR A 138 1.64 13.07 1.16
CA TYR A 138 2.86 13.54 1.83
C TYR A 138 2.85 15.03 2.22
N GLU A 139 1.84 15.79 1.76
CA GLU A 139 1.63 17.19 2.12
C GLU A 139 0.60 17.36 3.25
N LEU A 140 -0.05 16.26 3.65
CA LEU A 140 -1.07 16.24 4.69
C LEU A 140 -0.45 15.95 6.07
N PRO A 141 -1.11 16.35 7.17
CA PRO A 141 -0.64 16.07 8.52
C PRO A 141 -0.40 14.58 8.77
N PHE A 142 0.46 14.30 9.73
CA PHE A 142 0.82 12.94 10.19
C PHE A 142 1.56 12.08 9.17
N SER A 143 1.60 12.44 7.88
CA SER A 143 2.37 11.73 6.85
C SER A 143 3.84 11.53 7.22
N SER A 144 4.48 12.56 7.79
CA SER A 144 5.87 12.51 8.28
C SER A 144 6.08 11.66 9.54
N LYS A 145 5.00 11.32 10.24
CA LYS A 145 5.01 10.45 11.43
C LYS A 145 4.76 8.99 11.09
N MET A 146 4.26 8.70 9.88
CA MET A 146 4.07 7.34 9.43
C MET A 146 5.43 6.71 9.16
N GLN A 147 5.67 5.58 9.79
CA GLN A 147 6.89 4.82 9.59
C GLN A 147 6.58 3.61 8.75
N TRP A 148 7.42 3.33 7.77
CA TRP A 148 7.45 1.99 7.22
C TRP A 148 7.92 1.04 8.33
N GLU A 149 7.07 0.13 8.80
CA GLU A 149 7.52 -0.92 9.72
C GLU A 149 8.45 -1.89 8.98
N LEU A 150 9.76 -1.64 9.10
CA LEU A 150 10.83 -2.53 8.62
C LEU A 150 11.12 -3.70 9.57
N SER A 151 10.38 -3.84 10.67
CA SER A 151 10.66 -4.81 11.73
C SER A 151 9.83 -6.08 11.64
#